data_AF-A0A4Q0Z2C3-F1
#
_entry.id   AF-A0A4Q0Z2C3-F1
#
_cell.length_a   1.000
_cell.length_b   1.000
_cell.length_c   1.000
_cell.angle_alpha   90.00
_cell.angle_beta   90.00
_cell.angle_gamma   90.00
#
_symmetry.space_group_name_H-M   'P 1'
#
loop_
_entity.id
_entity.type
_entity.pdbx_description
1 polymer ?
#
loop_
_entity_poly.entity_id
_entity_poly.type
_entity_poly.pdbx_seq_one_letter_code
_entity_poly.pdbx_strand_id
1 'polypeptide(L)'
;MLNLEKIKKIRFSYFDSNGYVYPFEMIEDSSKFENNQLKCYMYCKSTNLSANGEVFLYLKVENDKLSFRTNYFANSKEFTKLIKNSDDELSYKVNFGKDYLELDLEIL
;
A
#
# COMPACT_ATOMS: atom_id res chain seq x y z
N MET A 1 14.14 8.15 -9.20
CA MET A 1 12.83 8.75 -8.85
C MET A 1 11.73 7.79 -9.29
N LEU A 2 10.87 7.37 -8.37
CA LEU A 2 9.79 6.41 -8.64
C LEU A 2 8.73 7.02 -9.57
N ASN A 3 8.41 6.35 -10.67
CA ASN A 3 7.31 6.73 -11.56
C ASN A 3 6.10 5.84 -11.27
N LEU A 4 5.03 6.44 -10.72
CA LEU A 4 3.82 5.73 -10.34
C LEU A 4 3.07 5.13 -11.54
N GLU A 5 3.17 5.72 -12.74
CA GLU A 5 2.52 5.21 -13.96
C GLU A 5 3.16 3.92 -14.47
N LYS A 6 4.39 3.62 -14.05
CA LYS A 6 5.10 2.38 -14.42
C LYS A 6 4.82 1.22 -13.47
N ILE A 7 4.05 1.43 -12.40
CA ILE A 7 3.74 0.38 -11.44
C ILE A 7 2.78 -0.62 -12.09
N LYS A 8 3.23 -1.87 -12.14
CA LYS A 8 2.51 -3.00 -12.71
C LYS A 8 1.78 -3.80 -11.63
N LYS A 9 2.39 -3.98 -10.46
CA LYS A 9 1.78 -4.67 -9.32
C LYS A 9 2.09 -3.97 -8.02
N ILE A 10 1.15 -4.06 -7.10
CA ILE A 10 1.31 -3.61 -5.73
C ILE A 10 0.86 -4.73 -4.81
N ARG A 11 1.68 -5.00 -3.80
CA ARG A 11 1.32 -5.87 -2.68
C ARG A 11 1.58 -5.10 -1.41
N PHE A 12 0.68 -5.21 -0.45
CA PHE A 12 1.01 -4.78 0.91
C PHE A 12 0.47 -5.76 1.94
N SER A 13 1.15 -5.84 3.06
CA SER A 13 0.69 -6.61 4.21
C SER A 13 0.55 -5.67 5.40
N TYR A 14 -0.63 -5.70 6.03
CA TYR A 14 -0.83 -5.06 7.33
C TYR A 14 -0.61 -6.10 8.43
N PHE A 15 0.14 -5.71 9.45
CA PHE A 15 0.47 -6.52 10.61
C PHE A 15 -0.12 -5.83 11.82
N ASP A 16 -1.09 -6.46 12.46
CA ASP A 16 -1.69 -5.93 13.67
C ASP A 16 -0.93 -6.39 14.93
N SER A 17 -1.15 -5.67 16.02
CA SER A 17 -0.57 -5.95 17.33
C SER A 17 -1.01 -7.28 17.96
N ASN A 18 -2.00 -7.97 17.40
CA ASN A 18 -2.41 -9.31 17.83
C ASN A 18 -1.67 -10.42 17.05
N GLY A 19 -0.79 -10.05 16.12
CA GLY A 19 -0.01 -10.99 15.31
C GLY A 19 -0.71 -11.47 14.05
N TYR A 20 -1.86 -10.89 13.68
CA TYR A 20 -2.51 -11.21 12.41
C TYR A 20 -1.86 -10.46 11.25
N VAL A 21 -1.82 -11.14 10.11
CA VAL A 21 -1.32 -10.59 8.84
C VAL A 21 -2.46 -10.53 7.85
N TYR A 22 -2.65 -9.36 7.26
CA TYR A 22 -3.67 -9.08 6.26
C TYR A 22 -2.96 -8.75 4.93
N PRO A 23 -2.76 -9.76 4.07
CA PRO A 23 -2.10 -9.58 2.78
C PRO A 23 -3.08 -9.06 1.75
N PHE A 24 -2.73 -7.96 1.10
CA PHE A 24 -3.48 -7.33 0.03
C PHE A 24 -2.70 -7.35 -1.28
N GLU A 25 -3.40 -7.62 -2.38
CA GLU A 25 -2.84 -7.58 -3.73
C GLU A 25 -3.71 -6.69 -4.63
N MET A 26 -3.06 -5.96 -5.52
CA MET A 26 -3.73 -5.11 -6.50
C MET A 26 -4.55 -5.95 -7.48
N ILE A 27 -5.76 -5.53 -7.77
CA ILE A 27 -6.56 -6.10 -8.87
C ILE A 27 -5.99 -5.57 -10.19
N GLU A 28 -5.75 -6.47 -11.13
CA GLU A 28 -5.28 -6.14 -12.48
C GLU A 28 -6.20 -5.10 -13.13
N ASP A 29 -5.61 -4.16 -13.89
CA ASP A 29 -6.31 -3.07 -14.58
C ASP A 29 -7.14 -2.12 -13.70
N SER A 30 -7.05 -2.21 -12.36
CA SER A 30 -7.75 -1.31 -11.43
C SER A 30 -7.03 0.02 -11.20
N SER A 31 -5.82 0.16 -11.71
CA SER A 31 -4.97 1.35 -11.53
C SER A 31 -5.48 2.54 -12.34
N LYS A 32 -5.61 3.69 -11.68
CA LYS A 32 -5.95 4.97 -12.29
C LYS A 32 -4.99 6.04 -11.77
N PHE A 33 -4.36 6.79 -12.67
CA PHE A 33 -3.48 7.89 -12.31
C PHE A 33 -4.18 9.24 -12.54
N GLU A 34 -4.40 10.01 -11.47
CA GLU A 34 -5.02 11.33 -11.51
C GLU A 34 -4.46 12.22 -10.39
N ASN A 35 -4.31 13.53 -10.64
CA ASN A 35 -3.86 14.49 -9.64
C ASN A 35 -2.53 14.10 -8.96
N ASN A 36 -1.56 13.60 -9.73
CA ASN A 36 -0.27 13.08 -9.26
C ASN A 36 -0.40 11.93 -8.24
N GLN A 37 -1.48 11.17 -8.31
CA GLN A 37 -1.75 10.04 -7.43
C GLN A 37 -2.12 8.82 -8.24
N LEU A 38 -1.59 7.67 -7.85
CA LEU A 38 -2.06 6.37 -8.30
C LEU A 38 -3.14 5.89 -7.35
N LYS A 39 -4.36 5.70 -7.85
CA LYS A 39 -5.43 4.99 -7.16
C LYS A 39 -5.50 3.57 -7.71
N CYS A 40 -5.60 2.57 -6.85
CA CYS A 40 -5.80 1.19 -7.27
C CYS A 40 -6.73 0.46 -6.30
N TYR A 41 -7.35 -0.61 -6.79
CA TYR A 41 -8.21 -1.46 -5.99
C TYR A 41 -7.42 -2.68 -5.53
N MET A 42 -7.59 -3.03 -4.26
CA MET A 42 -6.82 -4.08 -3.60
C MET A 42 -7.78 -5.05 -2.93
N TYR A 43 -7.48 -6.33 -2.98
CA TYR A 43 -8.26 -7.37 -2.31
C TYR A 43 -7.40 -8.08 -1.27
N CYS A 44 -8.00 -8.40 -0.12
CA CYS A 44 -7.36 -9.23 0.89
C CYS A 44 -7.33 -10.69 0.43
N LYS A 45 -6.14 -11.33 0.44
CA LYS A 45 -6.00 -12.75 0.08
C LYS A 45 -6.36 -13.70 1.22
N SER A 46 -6.48 -13.20 2.45
CA SER A 46 -6.82 -14.04 3.60
C SER A 46 -8.35 -14.22 3.69
N THR A 47 -8.82 -15.43 3.43
CA THR A 47 -10.26 -15.79 3.42
C THR A 47 -10.83 -16.08 4.80
N ASN A 48 -9.97 -16.20 5.83
CA ASN A 48 -10.35 -16.69 7.17
C ASN A 48 -10.38 -15.58 8.23
N LEU A 49 -10.10 -14.33 7.85
CA LEU A 49 -10.17 -13.18 8.75
C LEU A 49 -11.40 -12.36 8.38
N SER A 50 -12.04 -11.73 9.38
CA SER A 50 -13.14 -10.77 9.19
C SER A 50 -12.79 -9.58 8.28
N ALA A 51 -11.52 -9.47 7.88
CA ALA A 51 -11.01 -8.62 6.82
C ALA A 51 -11.25 -9.21 5.41
N ASN A 52 -12.51 -9.56 5.10
CA ASN A 52 -12.95 -9.77 3.72
C ASN A 52 -13.17 -8.40 3.04
N GLY A 53 -12.15 -7.55 3.12
CA GLY A 53 -12.21 -6.15 2.72
C GLY A 53 -11.56 -5.96 1.37
N GLU A 54 -12.34 -5.48 0.41
CA GLU A 54 -11.77 -4.81 -0.75
C GLU A 54 -11.47 -3.35 -0.35
N VAL A 55 -10.28 -2.87 -0.70
CA VAL A 55 -9.78 -1.57 -0.23
C VAL A 55 -9.24 -0.76 -1.39
N PHE A 56 -9.38 0.55 -1.31
CA PHE A 56 -8.69 1.46 -2.23
C PHE A 56 -7.37 1.87 -1.62
N LEU A 57 -6.29 1.70 -2.39
CA LEU A 57 -4.98 2.25 -2.09
C LEU A 57 -4.73 3.47 -2.97
N TYR A 58 -4.18 4.52 -2.37
CA TYR A 58 -3.72 5.72 -3.04
C TYR A 58 -2.23 5.87 -2.76
N LEU A 59 -1.42 6.04 -3.79
CA LEU A 59 0.00 6.36 -3.70
C LEU A 59 0.26 7.74 -4.27
N LYS A 60 1.18 8.48 -3.63
CA LYS A 60 1.60 9.83 -4.04
C LYS A 60 3.10 9.96 -3.88
N VAL A 61 3.77 10.58 -4.85
CA VAL A 61 5.20 10.92 -4.77
C VAL A 61 5.34 12.44 -4.74
N GLU A 62 5.99 12.96 -3.69
CA GLU A 62 6.34 14.39 -3.57
C GLU A 62 7.76 14.52 -3.02
N ASN A 63 8.62 15.30 -3.69
CA ASN A 63 10.02 15.49 -3.30
C ASN A 63 10.75 14.16 -3.04
N ASP A 64 10.63 13.21 -3.98
CA ASP A 64 11.17 11.84 -3.92
C ASP A 64 10.69 10.98 -2.73
N LYS A 65 9.63 11.41 -2.03
CA LYS A 65 9.03 10.66 -0.92
C LYS A 65 7.73 10.02 -1.38
N LEU A 66 7.66 8.70 -1.22
CA LEU A 66 6.43 7.94 -1.41
C LEU A 66 5.57 8.04 -0.14
N SER A 67 4.30 8.32 -0.34
CA SER A 67 3.28 8.29 0.71
C SER A 67 2.08 7.49 0.24
N PHE A 68 1.35 6.90 1.18
CA PHE A 68 0.15 6.13 0.89
C PHE A 68 -1.05 6.57 1.72
N ARG A 69 -2.24 6.21 1.24
CA ARG A 69 -3.51 6.32 1.95
C ARG A 69 -4.38 5.13 1.58
N THR A 70 -5.17 4.60 2.52
CA THR A 70 -6.20 3.60 2.22
C THR A 70 -7.55 4.02 2.78
N ASN A 71 -8.62 3.28 2.51
CA ASN A 71 -9.95 3.49 3.12
C ASN A 71 -10.27 2.52 4.26
N TYR A 72 -9.32 1.66 4.67
CA TYR A 72 -9.60 0.53 5.57
C TYR A 72 -9.07 0.73 7.00
N PHE A 73 -7.93 1.38 7.17
CA PHE A 73 -7.32 1.55 8.49
C PHE A 73 -7.86 2.83 9.14
N ALA A 74 -8.26 2.77 10.41
CA ALA A 74 -8.92 3.87 11.13
C ALA A 74 -8.13 5.20 11.16
N ASN A 75 -6.84 5.18 10.80
CA ASN A 75 -5.94 6.34 10.73
C ASN A 75 -5.59 6.81 9.31
N SER A 76 -6.20 6.26 8.25
CA SER A 76 -5.78 6.51 6.86
C SER A 76 -6.57 7.60 6.12
N LYS A 77 -7.07 8.63 6.80
CA LYS A 77 -7.64 9.80 6.09
C LYS A 77 -6.56 10.65 5.42
N GLU A 78 -5.38 10.68 6.02
CA GLU A 78 -4.23 11.44 5.56
C GLU A 78 -3.19 10.55 4.86
N PHE A 79 -2.40 11.18 3.99
CA PHE A 79 -1.26 10.50 3.38
C PHE A 79 -0.17 10.27 4.43
N THR A 80 0.20 9.01 4.61
CA THR A 80 1.28 8.61 5.51
C THR A 80 2.52 8.31 4.70
N LYS A 81 3.66 8.86 5.13
CA LYS A 81 4.94 8.64 4.47
C LYS A 81 5.41 7.20 4.64
N LEU A 82 5.88 6.60 3.55
CA LEU A 82 6.53 5.30 3.50
C LEU A 82 8.06 5.47 3.58
N ILE A 83 8.71 4.53 4.27
CA ILE A 83 10.17 4.47 4.45
C ILE A 83 10.68 3.25 3.69
N LYS A 84 11.81 3.35 2.96
CA LYS A 84 12.39 2.19 2.28
C LYS A 84 12.75 1.10 3.30
N ASN A 85 12.36 -0.14 3.02
CA ASN A 85 12.50 -1.29 3.94
C ASN A 85 13.72 -2.18 3.61
N SER A 86 14.35 -1.97 2.46
CA SER A 86 15.49 -2.76 1.98
C SER A 86 16.38 -1.92 1.07
N ASP A 87 17.53 -2.46 0.70
CA ASP A 87 18.39 -1.90 -0.34
C ASP A 87 17.68 -1.89 -1.72
N ASP A 88 16.71 -2.79 -1.94
CA ASP A 88 15.83 -2.73 -3.10
C ASP A 88 14.93 -1.49 -3.03
N GLU A 89 14.94 -0.69 -4.11
CA GLU A 89 14.30 0.62 -4.15
C GLU A 89 12.76 0.60 -4.12
N LEU A 90 12.15 -0.58 -4.16
CA LEU A 90 10.72 -0.78 -4.41
C LEU A 90 9.95 -1.40 -3.23
N SER A 91 10.64 -1.64 -2.11
CA SER A 91 10.04 -2.15 -0.88
C SER A 91 10.03 -1.08 0.22
N TYR A 92 8.88 -0.94 0.87
CA TYR A 92 8.61 0.13 1.81
C TYR A 92 7.91 -0.37 3.07
N LYS A 93 8.04 0.40 4.15
CA LYS A 93 7.47 0.14 5.46
C LYS A 93 6.97 1.41 6.13
N VAL A 94 5.97 1.25 6.98
CA VAL A 94 5.43 2.29 7.87
C VAL A 94 4.97 1.64 9.17
N ASN A 95 5.25 2.29 10.30
CA ASN A 95 4.83 1.82 11.62
C ASN A 95 3.69 2.68 12.18
N PHE A 96 2.70 2.04 12.79
CA PHE A 96 1.53 2.61 13.44
C PHE A 96 1.51 2.21 14.92
N GLY A 97 2.48 2.68 15.70
CA GLY A 97 2.65 2.25 17.08
C GLY A 97 3.07 0.78 17.15
N LYS A 98 2.15 -0.12 17.54
CA LYS A 98 2.39 -1.57 17.60
C LYS A 98 2.08 -2.30 16.30
N ASP A 99 1.35 -1.65 15.40
CA ASP A 99 0.97 -2.21 14.10
C ASP A 99 1.95 -1.68 13.04
N TYR A 100 2.05 -2.33 11.89
CA TYR A 100 2.86 -1.84 10.78
C TYR A 100 2.34 -2.33 9.44
N LEU A 101 2.78 -1.67 8.36
CA LEU A 101 2.48 -2.07 6.99
C LEU A 101 3.78 -2.15 6.20
N GLU A 102 3.88 -3.19 5.37
CA GLU A 102 4.94 -3.37 4.39
C GLU A 102 4.33 -3.37 2.99
N LEU A 103 4.96 -2.67 2.05
CA LEU A 103 4.49 -2.43 0.69
C LEU A 103 5.60 -2.78 -0.30
N ASP A 104 5.29 -3.62 -1.28
CA ASP A 104 6.18 -3.98 -2.37
C ASP A 104 5.58 -3.55 -3.72
N LEU A 105 6.43 -2.99 -4.57
CA LEU A 105 6.08 -2.52 -5.90
C LEU A 105 6.79 -3.33 -6.98
N GLU A 106 6.08 -3.69 -8.04
CA GLU A 106 6.65 -4.21 -9.29
C GLU A 106 6.45 -3.16 -10.38
N ILE A 107 7.50 -2.81 -11.13
CA ILE A 107 7.45 -1.85 -12.25
C ILE A 107 7.68 -2.54 -13.60
N LEU A 108 7.23 -1.91 -14.69
CA LEU A 108 7.51 -2.30 -16.08
C LEU A 108 8.95 -1.97 -16.52
#